data_AF-A0A2T8HEK9-F1
#
_entry.id   AF-A0A2T8HEK9-F1
#
_cell.length_a   1.000
_cell.length_b   1.000
_cell.length_c   1.000
_cell.angle_alpha   90.00
_cell.angle_beta   90.00
_cell.angle_gamma   90.00
#
_symmetry.space_group_name_H-M   'P 1'
#
loop_
_entity.id
_entity.type
_entity.pdbx_description
1 polymer ?
#
loop_
_entity_poly.entity_id
_entity_poly.type
_entity_poly.pdbx_seq_one_letter_code
_entity_poly.pdbx_strand_id
1 'polypeptide(L)'
;MKNSIIIAMCLLLTSCFKDYEDKLIFKDFMVEFQDAVVVSNAVGKTYPIITVRPGEHKLQVNLLGGLSESAQTIRATVVASETTALQGQHYELSQDGQIQFPANTAISSLNYVVPSLAPQTDVVLVVELQANDQVKTSGNYKTVGIRIRN
;
A
#
# COMPACT_ATOMS: atom_id res chain seq x y z
N MET A 1 20.25 -45.72 41.00
CA MET A 1 18.81 -45.43 40.89
C MET A 1 18.44 -43.95 41.11
N LYS A 2 19.17 -43.17 41.95
CA LYS A 2 18.90 -41.73 42.13
C LYS A 2 19.28 -40.84 40.94
N ASN A 3 20.33 -41.17 40.19
CA ASN A 3 20.82 -40.32 39.09
C ASN A 3 19.98 -40.43 37.80
N SER A 4 19.17 -41.48 37.64
CA SER A 4 18.32 -41.68 36.47
C SER A 4 17.05 -40.81 36.48
N ILE A 5 16.61 -40.37 37.67
CA ILE A 5 15.41 -39.54 37.84
C ILE A 5 15.68 -38.08 37.42
N ILE A 6 16.91 -37.58 37.59
CA ILE A 6 17.27 -36.20 37.26
C ILE A 6 17.35 -35.99 35.73
N ILE A 7 17.83 -36.99 34.99
CA ILE A 7 17.94 -36.92 33.51
C ILE A 7 16.55 -36.95 32.85
N ALA A 8 15.62 -37.75 33.38
CA ALA A 8 14.25 -37.81 32.88
C ALA A 8 13.46 -36.50 33.11
N MET A 9 13.78 -35.76 34.18
CA MET A 9 13.13 -34.49 34.51
C MET A 9 13.60 -33.33 33.61
N CYS A 10 14.85 -33.36 33.12
CA CYS A 10 15.35 -32.35 32.18
C CYS A 10 14.77 -32.48 30.76
N LEU A 11 14.34 -33.68 30.34
CA LEU A 11 13.78 -33.93 29.00
C LEU A 11 12.31 -33.52 28.86
N LEU A 12 11.61 -33.21 29.97
CA LEU A 12 10.20 -32.79 29.95
C LEU A 12 10.03 -31.27 29.75
N LEU A 13 11.13 -30.50 29.80
CA LEU A 13 11.13 -29.04 29.59
C LEU A 13 11.23 -28.63 28.10
N THR A 14 11.33 -29.59 27.17
CA THR A 14 11.37 -29.30 25.72
C THR A 14 9.99 -29.34 25.05
N SER A 15 8.91 -29.48 25.83
CA SER A 15 7.55 -29.56 25.27
C SER A 15 7.08 -28.21 24.72
N CYS A 16 7.03 -28.15 23.38
CA CYS A 16 6.26 -27.21 22.56
C CYS A 16 6.84 -25.79 22.41
N PHE A 17 8.04 -25.68 21.83
CA PHE A 17 8.26 -24.58 20.89
C PHE A 17 7.33 -24.84 19.70
N LYS A 18 6.15 -24.23 19.72
CA LYS A 18 5.29 -24.14 18.54
C LYS A 18 6.10 -23.39 17.50
N ASP A 19 6.34 -23.97 16.34
CA ASP A 19 7.12 -23.34 15.26
C ASP A 19 6.54 -21.95 14.96
N TYR A 20 7.15 -20.91 15.54
CA TYR A 20 6.74 -19.52 15.36
C TYR A 20 7.18 -19.00 13.99
N GLU A 21 8.16 -19.65 13.38
CA GLU A 21 8.68 -19.39 12.04
C GLU A 21 7.56 -19.41 10.99
N ASP A 22 6.58 -20.33 11.10
CA ASP A 22 5.54 -20.47 10.08
C ASP A 22 4.34 -19.53 10.22
N LYS A 23 4.18 -18.84 11.35
CA LYS A 23 2.99 -18.01 11.63
C LYS A 23 3.18 -16.51 11.37
N LEU A 24 4.39 -16.05 11.13
CA LEU A 24 4.69 -14.63 10.93
C LEU A 24 5.10 -14.27 9.50
N ILE A 25 5.15 -15.26 8.59
CA ILE A 25 5.46 -15.01 7.19
C ILE A 25 4.15 -14.60 6.51
N PHE A 26 3.98 -13.29 6.28
CA PHE A 26 3.05 -12.79 5.28
C PHE A 26 3.47 -13.36 3.92
N LYS A 27 2.87 -14.47 3.49
CA LYS A 27 3.25 -15.17 2.24
C LYS A 27 2.53 -14.60 1.02
N ASP A 28 1.42 -13.88 1.23
CA ASP A 28 0.68 -13.28 0.14
C ASP A 28 1.33 -11.97 -0.29
N PHE A 29 1.52 -11.79 -1.60
CA PHE A 29 1.89 -10.48 -2.13
C PHE A 29 0.77 -9.49 -1.91
N MET A 30 1.11 -8.34 -1.33
CA MET A 30 0.16 -7.27 -1.02
C MET A 30 0.72 -5.93 -1.46
N VAL A 31 -0.15 -4.97 -1.82
CA VAL A 31 0.27 -3.61 -2.16
C VAL A 31 -0.39 -2.56 -1.28
N GLU A 32 0.37 -1.50 -1.01
CA GLU A 32 -0.06 -0.34 -0.21
C GLU A 32 0.55 0.96 -0.70
N PHE A 33 -0.13 2.08 -0.45
CA PHE A 33 0.46 3.41 -0.60
C PHE A 33 1.33 3.74 0.60
N GLN A 34 2.55 4.21 0.37
CA GLN A 34 3.45 4.63 1.45
C GLN A 34 2.81 5.74 2.31
N ASP A 35 2.15 6.72 1.69
CA ASP A 35 1.47 7.80 2.41
C ASP A 35 0.36 7.27 3.32
N ALA A 36 -0.36 6.21 2.93
CA ALA A 36 -1.37 5.58 3.78
C ALA A 36 -0.78 4.91 5.03
N VAL A 37 0.49 4.52 4.98
CA VAL A 37 1.21 3.92 6.11
C VAL A 37 1.71 4.98 7.08
N VAL A 38 2.29 6.08 6.57
CA VAL A 38 3.01 7.06 7.40
C VAL A 38 2.23 8.32 7.74
N VAL A 39 1.12 8.60 7.05
CA VAL A 39 0.28 9.77 7.30
C VAL A 39 -1.00 9.35 8.01
N SER A 40 -1.33 10.07 9.08
CA SER A 40 -2.58 9.85 9.82
C SER A 40 -3.82 10.06 8.92
N ASN A 41 -4.84 9.24 9.16
CA ASN A 41 -6.12 9.36 8.48
C ASN A 41 -6.73 10.75 8.65
N ALA A 42 -7.37 11.25 7.59
CA ALA A 42 -8.14 12.48 7.67
C ALA A 42 -9.39 12.27 8.54
N VAL A 43 -9.88 13.35 9.16
CA VAL A 43 -11.06 13.30 10.03
C VAL A 43 -12.26 12.72 9.26
N GLY A 44 -12.86 11.67 9.82
CA GLY A 44 -14.00 10.98 9.21
C GLY A 44 -13.66 10.08 8.03
N LYS A 45 -12.37 9.82 7.76
CA LYS A 45 -11.89 8.92 6.70
C LYS A 45 -11.07 7.78 7.28
N THR A 46 -10.96 6.69 6.52
CA THR A 46 -10.09 5.55 6.81
C THR A 46 -8.75 5.61 6.08
N TYR A 47 -8.47 6.74 5.42
CA TYR A 47 -7.26 7.01 4.64
C TYR A 47 -6.79 8.45 4.87
N PRO A 48 -5.50 8.77 4.63
CA PRO A 48 -5.00 10.13 4.73
C PRO A 48 -5.39 10.96 3.50
N ILE A 49 -5.35 12.29 3.68
CA ILE A 49 -5.45 13.25 2.57
C ILE A 49 -4.18 14.10 2.57
N ILE A 50 -3.30 13.88 1.59
CA ILE A 50 -2.10 14.70 1.38
C ILE A 50 -2.45 15.94 0.55
N THR A 51 -1.62 16.99 0.57
CA THR A 51 -1.86 18.22 -0.21
C THR A 51 -0.79 18.39 -1.28
N VAL A 52 -1.21 18.74 -2.50
CA VAL A 52 -0.32 19.01 -3.65
C VAL A 52 -0.72 20.30 -4.38
N ARG A 53 0.24 20.83 -5.15
CA ARG A 53 0.11 21.99 -6.04
C ARG A 53 0.36 21.59 -7.50
N PRO A 54 0.12 22.45 -8.50
CA PRO A 54 0.48 22.18 -9.89
C PRO A 54 1.91 21.63 -10.04
N GLY A 55 2.06 20.58 -10.86
CA GLY A 55 3.33 19.89 -11.08
C GLY A 55 3.17 18.39 -11.34
N GLU A 56 4.30 17.72 -11.56
CA GLU A 56 4.39 16.26 -11.65
C GLU A 56 4.56 15.65 -10.26
N HIS A 57 3.82 14.57 -9.98
CA HIS A 57 3.79 13.94 -8.68
C HIS A 57 3.86 12.42 -8.79
N LYS A 58 4.33 11.80 -7.69
CA LYS A 58 4.42 10.36 -7.55
C LYS A 58 3.89 9.95 -6.17
N LEU A 59 2.99 8.99 -6.15
CA LEU A 59 2.63 8.27 -4.93
C LEU A 59 3.43 6.96 -4.92
N GLN A 60 4.30 6.78 -3.93
CA GLN A 60 5.02 5.53 -3.77
C GLN A 60 4.06 4.39 -3.41
N VAL A 61 4.24 3.25 -4.06
CA VAL A 61 3.51 2.01 -3.79
C VAL A 61 4.49 0.93 -3.42
N ASN A 62 4.26 0.26 -2.29
CA ASN A 62 5.08 -0.82 -1.80
C ASN A 62 4.42 -2.16 -2.12
N LEU A 63 5.24 -3.16 -2.48
CA LEU A 63 4.89 -4.57 -2.54
C LEU A 63 5.41 -5.24 -1.25
N LEU A 64 4.50 -5.81 -0.48
CA LEU A 64 4.77 -6.60 0.72
C LEU A 64 4.65 -8.10 0.41
N GLY A 65 5.09 -8.94 1.35
CA GLY A 65 5.02 -10.40 1.24
C GLY A 65 6.23 -11.03 0.54
N GLY A 66 7.26 -10.24 0.24
CA GLY A 66 8.49 -10.66 -0.43
C GLY A 66 8.67 -9.99 -1.79
N LEU A 67 9.62 -10.49 -2.57
CA LEU A 67 9.88 -10.04 -3.93
C LEU A 67 9.25 -11.02 -4.92
N SER A 68 8.47 -10.50 -5.89
CA SER A 68 7.95 -11.31 -6.98
C SER A 68 9.05 -11.59 -8.00
N GLU A 69 9.27 -12.86 -8.35
CA GLU A 69 10.23 -13.25 -9.39
C GLU A 69 9.78 -12.86 -10.81
N SER A 70 8.49 -12.56 -10.98
CA SER A 70 7.91 -12.05 -12.23
C SER A 70 7.49 -10.59 -12.08
N ALA A 71 7.51 -9.84 -13.18
CA ALA A 71 6.98 -8.47 -13.17
C ALA A 71 5.47 -8.50 -12.87
N GLN A 72 5.02 -7.56 -12.04
CA GLN A 72 3.63 -7.41 -11.66
C GLN A 72 3.10 -6.06 -12.16
N THR A 73 1.88 -6.07 -12.69
CA THR A 73 1.15 -4.83 -12.99
C THR A 73 -0.10 -4.79 -12.13
N ILE A 74 -0.23 -3.73 -11.36
CA ILE A 74 -1.45 -3.40 -10.62
C ILE A 74 -2.04 -2.11 -11.19
N ARG A 75 -3.21 -1.71 -10.69
CA ARG A 75 -3.86 -0.46 -11.06
C ARG A 75 -4.35 0.28 -9.83
N ALA A 76 -4.28 1.60 -9.86
CA ALA A 76 -5.06 2.46 -8.99
C ALA A 76 -6.28 2.99 -9.76
N THR A 77 -7.45 2.98 -9.12
CA THR A 77 -8.69 3.53 -9.67
C THR A 77 -9.19 4.69 -8.85
N VAL A 78 -9.85 5.63 -9.51
CA VAL A 78 -10.47 6.78 -8.86
C VAL A 78 -11.73 6.34 -8.11
N VAL A 79 -11.84 6.71 -6.85
CA VAL A 79 -13.03 6.45 -6.03
C VAL A 79 -14.02 7.59 -6.27
N ALA A 80 -14.91 7.40 -7.24
CA ALA A 80 -15.82 8.44 -7.73
C ALA A 80 -16.71 9.06 -6.63
N SER A 81 -17.17 8.26 -5.66
CA SER A 81 -18.02 8.74 -4.56
C SER A 81 -17.27 9.64 -3.56
N GLU A 82 -15.94 9.64 -3.59
CA GLU A 82 -15.07 10.34 -2.65
C GLU A 82 -14.25 11.44 -3.32
N THR A 83 -14.38 11.57 -4.65
CA THR A 83 -13.58 12.48 -5.48
C THR A 83 -14.42 13.67 -5.94
N THR A 84 -13.90 14.88 -5.71
CA THR A 84 -14.41 16.13 -6.31
C THR A 84 -13.52 16.65 -7.43
N ALA A 85 -12.32 16.08 -7.61
CA ALA A 85 -11.42 16.38 -8.71
C ALA A 85 -11.93 15.79 -10.06
N LEU A 86 -11.60 16.43 -11.17
CA LEU A 86 -12.05 16.06 -12.51
C LEU A 86 -10.82 15.70 -13.36
N GLN A 87 -10.83 14.54 -14.02
CA GLN A 87 -9.74 14.11 -14.89
C GLN A 87 -9.63 15.03 -16.11
N GLY A 88 -8.41 15.36 -16.52
CA GLY A 88 -8.11 16.30 -17.61
C GLY A 88 -8.28 17.78 -17.25
N GLN A 89 -8.84 18.10 -16.07
CA GLN A 89 -8.95 19.46 -15.57
C GLN A 89 -8.12 19.68 -14.30
N HIS A 90 -8.24 18.78 -13.33
CA HIS A 90 -7.56 18.88 -12.04
C HIS A 90 -6.39 17.91 -11.91
N TYR A 91 -6.42 16.80 -12.66
CA TYR A 91 -5.35 15.81 -12.67
C TYR A 91 -5.35 14.99 -13.97
N GLU A 92 -4.21 14.40 -14.27
CA GLU A 92 -4.05 13.36 -15.29
C GLU A 92 -3.25 12.19 -14.70
N LEU A 93 -3.85 11.00 -14.63
CA LEU A 93 -3.12 9.79 -14.23
C LEU A 93 -2.28 9.30 -15.41
N SER A 94 -1.00 9.06 -15.18
CA SER A 94 -0.15 8.42 -16.19
C SER A 94 -0.59 6.97 -16.40
N GLN A 95 -0.52 6.50 -17.65
CA GLN A 95 -0.83 5.10 -18.02
C GLN A 95 -2.18 4.59 -17.47
N ASP A 96 -3.19 5.46 -17.38
CA ASP A 96 -4.50 5.18 -16.79
C ASP A 96 -4.43 4.57 -15.38
N GLY A 97 -3.44 4.98 -14.58
CA GLY A 97 -3.25 4.52 -13.21
C GLY A 97 -2.61 3.14 -13.09
N GLN A 98 -2.01 2.61 -14.15
CA GLN A 98 -1.17 1.42 -14.04
C GLN A 98 0.09 1.70 -13.24
N ILE A 99 0.47 0.74 -12.41
CA ILE A 99 1.71 0.75 -11.63
C ILE A 99 2.43 -0.56 -11.92
N GLN A 100 3.65 -0.45 -12.45
CA GLN A 100 4.46 -1.60 -12.84
C GLN A 100 5.55 -1.85 -11.80
N PHE A 101 5.56 -3.05 -11.24
CA PHE A 101 6.64 -3.58 -10.42
C PHE A 101 7.48 -4.50 -11.31
N PRO A 102 8.72 -4.13 -11.66
CA PRO A 102 9.65 -5.06 -12.28
C PRO A 102 9.88 -6.29 -11.40
N ALA A 103 10.31 -7.39 -12.01
CA ALA A 103 10.74 -8.56 -11.25
C ALA A 103 11.77 -8.17 -10.18
N ASN A 104 11.68 -8.81 -9.02
CA ASN A 104 12.55 -8.60 -7.87
C ASN A 104 12.56 -7.17 -7.31
N THR A 105 11.50 -6.38 -7.52
CA THR A 105 11.38 -5.00 -7.05
C THR A 105 10.19 -4.84 -6.10
N ALA A 106 10.40 -4.21 -4.94
CA ALA A 106 9.37 -3.99 -3.93
C ALA A 106 8.72 -2.60 -3.97
N ILE A 107 9.26 -1.66 -4.75
CA ILE A 107 8.83 -0.26 -4.75
C ILE A 107 8.56 0.18 -6.18
N SER A 108 7.39 0.76 -6.39
CA SER A 108 7.00 1.43 -7.63
C SER A 108 6.22 2.71 -7.30
N SER A 109 5.57 3.32 -8.28
CA SER A 109 4.84 4.56 -8.06
C SER A 109 3.64 4.71 -9.00
N LEU A 110 2.57 5.29 -8.47
CA LEU A 110 1.50 5.88 -9.26
C LEU A 110 1.91 7.30 -9.64
N ASN A 111 2.11 7.54 -10.94
CA ASN A 111 2.50 8.85 -11.45
C ASN A 111 1.25 9.62 -11.91
N TYR A 112 1.21 10.91 -11.60
CA TYR A 112 0.14 11.79 -12.05
C TYR A 112 0.62 13.23 -12.20
N VAL A 113 -0.07 13.99 -13.03
CA VAL A 113 0.20 15.40 -13.27
C VAL A 113 -0.97 16.21 -12.74
N VAL A 114 -0.66 17.30 -12.04
CA VAL A 114 -1.62 18.36 -11.73
C VAL A 114 -1.30 19.53 -12.65
N PRO A 115 -2.18 19.87 -13.61
CA PRO A 115 -1.94 20.98 -14.54
C PRO A 115 -1.98 22.32 -13.80
N SER A 116 -1.73 23.41 -14.52
CA SER A 116 -2.01 24.75 -14.00
C SER A 116 -3.50 24.88 -13.68
N LEU A 117 -3.83 25.42 -12.50
CA LEU A 117 -5.19 25.45 -11.98
C LEU A 117 -5.74 26.88 -11.98
N ALA A 118 -7.06 27.00 -11.99
CA ALA A 118 -7.72 28.28 -11.75
C ALA A 118 -7.41 28.78 -10.33
N PRO A 119 -7.38 30.10 -10.08
CA PRO A 119 -7.29 30.63 -8.71
C PRO A 119 -8.37 30.04 -7.80
N GLN A 120 -8.03 29.81 -6.53
CA GLN A 120 -8.95 29.26 -5.51
C GLN A 120 -9.46 27.83 -5.77
N THR A 121 -8.81 27.06 -6.66
CA THR A 121 -9.10 25.63 -6.78
C THR A 121 -8.75 24.91 -5.47
N ASP A 122 -9.70 24.19 -4.87
CA ASP A 122 -9.51 23.25 -3.75
C ASP A 122 -10.42 22.03 -3.97
N VAL A 123 -9.86 20.96 -4.54
CA VAL A 123 -10.59 19.72 -4.85
C VAL A 123 -9.85 18.51 -4.31
N VAL A 124 -10.54 17.39 -4.15
CA VAL A 124 -9.95 16.14 -3.65
C VAL A 124 -10.05 15.06 -4.71
N LEU A 125 -8.91 14.47 -5.07
CA LEU A 125 -8.81 13.22 -5.80
C LEU A 125 -8.61 12.08 -4.81
N VAL A 126 -9.40 11.01 -4.90
CA VAL A 126 -9.20 9.80 -4.10
C VAL A 126 -8.92 8.63 -5.01
N VAL A 127 -7.81 7.94 -4.77
CA VAL A 127 -7.40 6.75 -5.52
C VAL A 127 -7.27 5.54 -4.61
N GLU A 128 -7.64 4.38 -5.13
CA GLU A 128 -7.57 3.10 -4.44
C GLU A 128 -6.86 2.06 -5.30
N LEU A 129 -5.88 1.35 -4.72
CA LEU A 129 -5.21 0.22 -5.35
C LEU A 129 -6.19 -0.93 -5.57
N GLN A 130 -6.08 -1.59 -6.72
CA GLN A 130 -6.85 -2.76 -7.10
C GLN A 130 -5.98 -4.00 -7.04
N ALA A 131 -6.57 -5.10 -6.57
CA ALA A 131 -5.93 -6.41 -6.60
C ALA A 131 -5.85 -6.96 -8.03
N ASN A 132 -4.95 -7.91 -8.25
CA ASN A 132 -4.92 -8.75 -9.44
C ASN A 132 -4.89 -10.24 -9.03
N ASP A 133 -4.66 -11.14 -9.98
CA ASP A 133 -4.66 -12.59 -9.73
C ASP A 133 -3.56 -13.07 -8.76
N GLN A 134 -2.50 -12.29 -8.56
CA GLN A 134 -1.30 -12.67 -7.79
C GLN A 134 -1.03 -11.75 -6.58
N VAL A 135 -1.51 -10.52 -6.63
CA VAL A 135 -1.20 -9.45 -5.68
C VAL A 135 -2.50 -8.89 -5.11
N LYS A 136 -2.66 -9.00 -3.80
CA LYS A 136 -3.79 -8.45 -3.04
C LYS A 136 -3.52 -7.00 -2.65
N THR A 137 -4.54 -6.31 -2.15
CA THR A 137 -4.40 -4.96 -1.59
C THR A 137 -4.31 -5.03 -0.07
N SER A 138 -3.54 -4.14 0.54
CA SER A 138 -3.59 -3.92 1.99
C SER A 138 -4.99 -3.52 2.44
N GLY A 139 -5.50 -4.16 3.51
CA GLY A 139 -6.83 -3.84 4.03
C GLY A 139 -6.93 -2.41 4.55
N ASN A 140 -5.84 -1.88 5.11
CA ASN A 140 -5.82 -0.57 5.76
C ASN A 140 -5.17 0.54 4.90
N TYR A 141 -4.29 0.17 3.96
CA TYR A 141 -3.37 1.12 3.34
C TYR A 141 -3.47 1.19 1.80
N LYS A 142 -4.61 0.75 1.24
CA LYS A 142 -4.84 0.74 -0.22
C LYS A 142 -5.39 2.05 -0.79
N THR A 143 -5.76 3.01 0.05
CA THR A 143 -6.45 4.24 -0.38
C THR A 143 -5.70 5.47 0.08
N VAL A 144 -5.60 6.49 -0.78
CA VAL A 144 -5.05 7.80 -0.43
C VAL A 144 -5.88 8.90 -1.09
N GLY A 145 -6.14 9.97 -0.34
CA GLY A 145 -6.72 11.19 -0.85
C GLY A 145 -5.62 12.22 -1.16
N ILE A 146 -5.85 13.00 -2.20
CA ILE A 146 -4.94 14.02 -2.69
C ILE A 146 -5.77 15.30 -2.80
N ARG A 147 -5.53 16.24 -1.91
CA ARG A 147 -6.11 17.57 -1.97
C ARG A 147 -5.27 18.43 -2.89
N ILE A 148 -5.86 18.77 -4.03
CA ILE A 148 -5.25 19.54 -5.11
C ILE A 148 -5.63 21.01 -4.92
N ARG A 149 -4.63 21.87 -4.79
CA ARG A 149 -4.83 23.30 -4.52
C ARG A 149 -3.94 24.19 -5.38
N ASN A 150 -4.45 25.34 -5.79
CA ASN A 150 -3.66 26.40 -6.42
C ASN A 150 -3.00 27.31 -5.37
#